data_AF-A0AAU4TQK9-F1
#
_entry.id   AF-A0AAU4TQK9-F1
#
_cell.length_a   1.000
_cell.length_b   1.000
_cell.length_c   1.000
_cell.angle_alpha   90.00
_cell.angle_beta   90.00
_cell.angle_gamma   90.00
#
_symmetry.space_group_name_H-M   'P 1'
#
loop_
_entity.id
_entity.type
_entity.pdbx_description
1 polymer ?
#
loop_
_entity_poly.entity_id
_entity_poly.type
_entity_poly.pdbx_seq_one_letter_code
_entity_poly.pdbx_strand_id
1 'polypeptide(L)'
;MTVSIIHALLRWILDVCAPGTGNRRAGAHPVVPVPVEDPEMPGPVTVRLPAHRSPYGLFAPLDGRAAASVRPYVTAAEWTCRVQERERARQARRRVALVLAADFGIDLDRHVIGAEGAA
;
A
#
# COMPACT_ATOMS: atom_id res chain seq x y z
N MET A 1 -26.37 -20.12 -12.41
CA MET A 1 -25.14 -19.41 -12.84
C MET A 1 -24.67 -18.32 -11.85
N THR A 2 -25.12 -18.33 -10.59
CA THR A 2 -24.81 -17.30 -9.58
C THR A 2 -23.60 -17.66 -8.70
N VAL A 3 -23.29 -18.95 -8.57
CA VAL A 3 -22.14 -19.43 -7.80
C VAL A 3 -20.81 -18.96 -8.42
N SER A 4 -20.74 -18.85 -9.75
CA SER A 4 -19.52 -18.45 -10.48
C SER A 4 -19.09 -17.01 -10.18
N ILE A 5 -20.04 -16.07 -10.13
CA ILE A 5 -19.71 -14.65 -9.98
C ILE A 5 -19.21 -14.31 -8.58
N ILE A 6 -19.76 -15.00 -7.56
CA ILE A 6 -19.34 -14.84 -6.17
C ILE A 6 -17.91 -15.32 -6.00
N HIS A 7 -17.55 -16.47 -6.59
CA HIS A 7 -16.19 -17.00 -6.52
C HIS A 7 -15.19 -16.14 -7.28
N ALA A 8 -15.57 -15.61 -8.45
CA ALA A 8 -14.73 -14.68 -9.20
C ALA A 8 -14.47 -13.38 -8.41
N LEU A 9 -15.52 -12.84 -7.79
CA LEU A 9 -15.42 -11.65 -6.94
C LEU A 9 -14.56 -11.91 -5.71
N LEU A 10 -14.76 -13.05 -5.02
CA LEU A 10 -13.98 -13.42 -3.85
C LEU A 10 -12.49 -13.58 -4.19
N ARG A 11 -12.19 -14.22 -5.33
CA ARG A 11 -10.82 -14.43 -5.80
C ARG A 11 -10.13 -13.11 -6.15
N TRP A 12 -10.86 -12.18 -6.77
CA TRP A 12 -10.38 -10.84 -7.06
C TRP A 12 -10.13 -10.03 -5.77
N ILE A 13 -11.06 -10.08 -4.81
CA ILE A 13 -10.89 -9.42 -3.49
C ILE A 13 -9.70 -10.02 -2.74
N LEU A 14 -9.55 -11.35 -2.74
CA LEU A 14 -8.42 -12.00 -2.08
C LEU A 14 -7.08 -11.67 -2.75
N ASP A 15 -7.02 -11.55 -4.08
CA ASP A 15 -5.78 -11.18 -4.77
C ASP A 15 -5.37 -9.72 -4.47
N VAL A 16 -6.35 -8.82 -4.36
CA VAL A 16 -6.13 -7.40 -4.06
C VAL A 16 -5.86 -7.16 -2.57
N CYS A 17 -6.56 -7.88 -1.68
CA CYS A 17 -6.54 -7.64 -0.23
C CYS A 17 -5.62 -8.59 0.53
N ALA A 18 -5.27 -9.77 0.00
CA ALA A 18 -4.32 -10.64 0.68
C ALA A 18 -2.95 -9.94 0.69
N PRO A 19 -2.41 -9.60 1.86
CA PRO A 19 -1.03 -9.19 1.95
C PRO A 19 -0.22 -10.37 1.42
N GLY A 20 0.64 -10.14 0.43
CA GLY A 20 1.60 -11.17 0.00
C GLY A 20 2.31 -11.68 1.25
N THR A 21 1.93 -12.87 1.71
CA THR A 21 2.45 -13.45 2.94
C THR A 21 3.95 -13.54 2.74
N GLY A 22 4.72 -12.76 3.51
CA GLY A 22 6.17 -12.60 3.41
C GLY A 22 6.98 -13.89 3.64
N ASN A 23 6.35 -15.06 3.55
CA ASN A 23 6.96 -16.38 3.66
C ASN A 23 7.94 -16.72 2.54
N ARG A 24 8.03 -15.91 1.47
CA ARG A 24 9.07 -16.10 0.45
C ARG A 24 10.50 -15.87 0.96
N ARG A 25 10.69 -15.35 2.19
CA ARG A 25 12.01 -15.17 2.83
C ARG A 25 12.26 -16.09 4.02
N ALA A 26 11.35 -17.00 4.36
CA ALA A 26 11.56 -17.96 5.46
C ALA A 26 12.63 -19.02 5.13
N GLY A 27 13.06 -19.13 3.87
CA GLY A 27 14.06 -20.08 3.39
C GLY A 27 15.40 -19.49 3.00
N ALA A 28 15.71 -18.24 3.37
CA ALA A 28 17.03 -17.66 3.08
C ALA A 28 18.10 -18.45 3.85
N HIS A 29 18.77 -19.35 3.14
CA HIS A 29 19.89 -20.13 3.67
C HIS A 29 21.00 -19.16 4.13
N PRO A 30 21.74 -19.48 5.21
CA PRO A 30 22.94 -18.73 5.54
C PRO A 30 23.91 -18.85 4.36
N VAL A 31 24.18 -17.75 3.67
CA VAL A 31 25.28 -17.69 2.72
C VAL A 31 26.56 -17.73 3.56
N VAL A 32 27.22 -18.88 3.57
CA VAL A 32 28.55 -19.03 4.13
C VAL A 32 29.51 -18.23 3.23
N PRO A 33 30.23 -17.22 3.74
CA PRO A 33 31.23 -16.53 2.94
C PRO A 33 32.36 -17.51 2.60
N VAL A 34 32.62 -17.69 1.31
CA VAL A 34 33.78 -18.44 0.82
C VAL A 34 35.04 -17.64 1.17
N PRO A 35 36.04 -18.22 1.86
CA PRO A 35 37.32 -17.56 2.05
C PRO A 35 38.00 -17.41 0.69
N VAL A 36 38.28 -16.17 0.29
CA VAL A 36 39.20 -15.89 -0.81
C VAL A 36 40.60 -16.01 -0.22
N GLU A 37 41.29 -17.11 -0.52
CA GLU A 37 42.73 -17.23 -0.23
C GLU A 37 43.49 -16.43 -1.29
N ASP A 38 44.01 -15.27 -0.91
CA ASP A 38 44.98 -14.53 -1.72
C ASP A 38 46.39 -15.10 -1.48
N PRO A 39 47.21 -15.33 -2.53
CA PRO A 39 48.59 -15.79 -2.36
C PRO A 39 49.46 -14.70 -1.73
N GLU A 40 50.08 -15.06 -0.60
CA GLU A 40 50.92 -14.19 0.22
C GLU A 40 52.22 -13.80 -0.53
N MET A 41 52.33 -12.53 -0.93
CA MET A 41 53.60 -11.91 -1.33
C MET A 41 54.05 -10.92 -0.23
N PRO A 42 55.34 -10.89 0.16
CA PRO A 42 55.82 -9.98 1.17
C PRO A 42 55.95 -8.56 0.59
N GLY A 43 54.99 -7.69 0.92
CA GLY A 43 54.98 -6.25 0.60
C GLY A 43 54.97 -5.38 1.87
N PRO A 44 55.37 -4.10 1.78
CA PRO A 44 55.73 -3.25 2.94
C PRO A 44 54.55 -3.00 3.89
N VAL A 45 54.88 -2.73 5.15
CA VAL A 45 53.94 -2.50 6.26
C VAL A 45 52.99 -1.35 5.92
N THR A 46 51.77 -1.71 5.50
CA THR A 46 50.68 -0.75 5.27
C THR A 46 49.90 -0.59 6.57
N VAL A 47 49.71 0.65 7.01
CA VAL A 47 48.76 0.99 8.07
C VAL A 47 47.37 0.58 7.57
N ARG A 48 46.82 -0.50 8.12
CA ARG A 48 45.48 -0.98 7.75
C ARG A 48 44.45 0.06 8.16
N LEU A 49 43.90 0.77 7.17
CA LEU A 49 42.71 1.58 7.36
C LEU A 49 41.55 0.66 7.80
N PRO A 50 40.59 1.16 8.62
CA PRO A 50 39.39 0.41 8.93
C PRO A 50 38.72 -0.07 7.65
N ALA A 51 38.31 -1.34 7.62
CA ALA A 51 37.61 -1.90 6.48
C ALA A 51 36.41 -1.02 6.11
N HIS A 52 36.38 -0.53 4.87
CA HIS A 52 35.30 0.31 4.39
C HIS A 52 33.97 -0.45 4.49
N ARG A 53 33.10 0.00 5.40
CA ARG A 53 31.79 -0.63 5.63
C ARG A 53 30.70 0.25 5.05
N SER A 54 29.95 -0.30 4.09
CA SER A 54 28.74 0.34 3.60
C SER A 54 27.75 0.53 4.77
N PRO A 55 27.07 1.69 4.88
CA PRO A 55 26.00 1.91 5.86
C PRO A 55 24.90 0.84 5.81
N TYR A 56 24.74 0.19 4.66
CA TYR A 56 23.76 -0.86 4.40
C TYR A 56 24.30 -2.29 4.60
N GLY A 57 25.58 -2.43 4.97
CA GLY A 57 26.27 -3.71 5.18
C GLY A 57 26.10 -4.30 6.59
N LEU A 58 25.08 -3.88 7.34
CA LEU A 58 24.70 -4.52 8.59
C LEU A 58 24.00 -5.85 8.27
N PHE A 59 24.77 -6.94 8.32
CA PHE A 59 24.27 -8.33 8.23
C PHE A 59 23.44 -8.75 9.45
N ALA A 60 23.17 -7.86 10.41
CA ALA A 60 22.25 -8.13 11.49
C ALA A 60 20.86 -8.35 10.88
N PRO A 61 20.24 -9.54 11.05
CA PRO A 61 18.90 -9.78 10.56
C PRO A 61 17.96 -8.71 11.14
N LEU A 62 17.29 -7.98 10.27
CA LEU A 62 16.32 -6.97 10.69
C LEU A 62 15.15 -7.71 11.37
N ASP A 63 14.95 -7.49 12.67
CA ASP A 63 13.80 -8.08 13.36
C ASP A 63 12.52 -7.40 12.87
N GLY A 64 11.80 -8.07 11.99
CA GLY A 64 10.52 -7.62 11.46
C GLY A 64 9.42 -7.53 12.52
N ARG A 65 9.62 -8.08 13.72
CA ARG A 65 8.70 -7.90 14.87
C ARG A 65 9.00 -6.62 15.65
N ALA A 66 10.23 -6.13 15.63
CA ALA A 66 10.63 -4.90 16.31
C ALA A 66 10.13 -3.64 15.58
N ALA A 67 9.78 -3.74 14.30
CA ALA A 67 9.28 -2.63 13.49
C ALA A 67 7.85 -2.89 12.98
N ALA A 68 6.92 -1.98 13.30
CA ALA A 68 5.58 -2.00 12.74
C ALA A 68 5.66 -1.79 11.21
N SER A 69 5.11 -2.72 10.43
CA SER A 69 5.05 -2.62 8.98
C SER A 69 4.03 -1.55 8.56
N VAL A 70 4.47 -0.31 8.51
CA VAL A 70 3.66 0.78 7.96
C VAL A 70 3.58 0.59 6.43
N ARG A 71 2.36 0.59 5.87
CA ARG A 71 2.11 0.53 4.43
C ARG A 71 1.50 1.86 3.95
N PRO A 72 2.29 2.93 3.76
CA PRO A 72 1.78 4.27 3.44
C PRO A 72 0.82 4.26 2.24
N TYR A 73 1.09 3.44 1.24
CA TYR A 73 0.29 3.34 0.02
C TYR A 73 -1.09 2.72 0.23
N VAL A 74 -1.25 1.84 1.22
CA VAL A 74 -2.57 1.26 1.55
C VAL A 74 -3.44 2.32 2.21
N THR A 75 -2.88 3.06 3.18
CA THR A 75 -3.60 4.15 3.83
C THR A 75 -4.00 5.24 2.83
N ALA A 76 -3.12 5.56 1.86
CA ALA A 76 -3.42 6.49 0.78
C ALA A 76 -4.55 5.98 -0.14
N ALA A 77 -4.50 4.70 -0.54
CA ALA A 77 -5.54 4.09 -1.35
C ALA A 77 -6.90 4.06 -0.64
N GLU A 78 -6.94 3.64 0.62
CA GLU A 78 -8.15 3.67 1.45
C GLU A 78 -8.74 5.08 1.61
N TRP A 79 -7.89 6.09 1.72
CA TRP A 79 -8.34 7.48 1.76
C TRP A 79 -9.01 7.90 0.45
N THR A 80 -8.38 7.60 -0.70
CA THR A 80 -8.96 7.91 -2.01
C THR A 80 -10.29 7.18 -2.25
N CYS A 81 -10.40 5.90 -1.88
CA CYS A 81 -11.66 5.15 -1.94
C CYS A 81 -12.75 5.82 -1.10
N ARG A 82 -12.46 6.18 0.15
CA ARG A 82 -13.43 6.85 1.05
C ARG A 82 -13.91 8.19 0.50
N VAL A 83 -13.02 8.98 -0.10
CA VAL A 83 -13.40 10.24 -0.76
C VAL A 83 -14.35 9.96 -1.93
N GLN A 84 -14.03 8.99 -2.78
CA GLN A 84 -14.86 8.65 -3.93
C GLN A 84 -16.25 8.11 -3.53
N GLU A 85 -16.33 7.29 -2.48
CA GLU A 85 -17.60 6.78 -1.96
C GLU A 85 -18.51 7.92 -1.47
N ARG A 86 -17.94 8.90 -0.74
CA ARG A 86 -18.68 10.09 -0.28
C ARG A 86 -19.20 10.91 -1.45
N GLU A 87 -18.40 11.13 -2.48
CA GLU A 87 -18.82 11.85 -3.68
C GLU A 87 -19.94 11.11 -4.43
N ARG A 88 -19.84 9.79 -4.58
CA ARG A 88 -20.91 8.98 -5.18
C ARG A 88 -22.20 9.05 -4.38
N ALA A 89 -22.12 9.00 -3.05
CA ALA A 89 -23.29 9.15 -2.19
C ALA A 89 -23.94 10.54 -2.33
N ARG A 90 -23.15 11.61 -2.42
CA ARG A 90 -23.64 12.98 -2.69
C ARG A 90 -24.31 13.06 -4.05
N GLN A 91 -23.69 12.52 -5.10
CA GLN A 91 -24.26 12.51 -6.44
C GLN A 91 -25.58 11.71 -6.48
N ALA A 92 -25.65 10.56 -5.81
CA ALA A 92 -26.87 9.77 -5.72
C ALA A 92 -28.00 10.56 -5.02
N ARG A 93 -27.70 11.22 -3.89
CA ARG A 93 -28.66 12.09 -3.20
C ARG A 93 -29.15 13.24 -4.07
N ARG A 94 -28.25 13.92 -4.78
CA ARG A 94 -28.61 15.00 -5.73
C ARG A 94 -29.52 14.50 -6.85
N ARG A 95 -29.22 13.34 -7.43
CA ARG A 95 -30.07 12.73 -8.48
C ARG A 95 -31.45 12.39 -7.95
N VAL A 96 -31.54 11.80 -6.76
CA VAL A 96 -32.83 11.49 -6.12
C VAL A 96 -33.61 12.77 -5.82
N ALA A 97 -32.96 13.79 -5.29
CA ALA A 97 -33.60 15.08 -5.01
C ALA A 97 -34.15 15.74 -6.29
N LEU A 98 -33.40 15.68 -7.40
CA LEU A 98 -33.86 16.17 -8.70
C LEU A 98 -35.11 15.46 -9.20
N VAL A 99 -35.14 14.11 -9.10
CA VAL A 99 -36.30 13.32 -9.51
C VAL A 99 -37.52 13.69 -8.68
N LEU A 100 -37.38 13.69 -7.35
CA LEU A 100 -38.47 14.03 -6.44
C LEU A 100 -38.97 15.45 -6.69
N ALA A 101 -38.08 16.42 -6.88
CA ALA A 101 -38.49 17.80 -7.13
C ALA A 101 -39.30 17.93 -8.42
N ALA A 102 -38.94 17.22 -9.49
CA ALA A 102 -39.72 17.17 -10.72
C ALA A 102 -41.12 16.58 -10.47
N ASP A 103 -41.23 15.51 -9.68
CA ASP A 103 -42.52 14.89 -9.34
C ASP A 103 -43.44 15.85 -8.55
N PHE A 104 -42.86 16.74 -7.74
CA PHE A 104 -43.59 17.75 -6.97
C PHE A 104 -43.72 19.11 -7.68
N GLY A 105 -43.19 19.26 -8.90
CA GLY A 105 -43.21 20.53 -9.64
C GLY A 105 -42.34 21.63 -9.00
N ILE A 106 -41.35 21.25 -8.18
CA ILE A 106 -40.38 22.14 -7.54
C ILE A 106 -39.19 22.30 -8.50
N ASP A 107 -38.90 23.53 -8.92
CA ASP A 107 -37.68 23.83 -9.68
C ASP A 107 -36.49 23.94 -8.73
N LEU A 108 -35.53 23.02 -8.86
CA LEU A 108 -34.26 23.08 -8.15
C LEU A 108 -33.24 23.79 -9.03
N ASP A 109 -33.24 25.11 -8.99
CA ASP A 109 -32.25 25.91 -9.68
C ASP A 109 -30.85 25.73 -9.06
N ARG A 110 -29.83 26.18 -9.81
CA ARG A 110 -28.39 26.00 -9.52
C ARG A 110 -27.99 26.34 -8.08
N HIS A 111 -28.76 27.18 -7.40
CA HIS A 111 -28.50 27.65 -6.03
C HIS A 111 -28.88 26.61 -4.95
N VAL A 112 -29.79 25.68 -5.23
CA VAL A 112 -30.30 24.72 -4.22
C VAL A 112 -29.45 23.43 -4.15
N ILE A 113 -28.77 23.06 -5.23
CA ILE A 113 -27.99 21.80 -5.32
C ILE A 113 -26.57 21.92 -4.69
N GLY A 114 -26.15 23.15 -4.35
CA GLY A 114 -24.81 23.49 -3.86
C GLY A 114 -24.71 24.00 -2.41
N ALA A 115 -25.82 24.14 -1.67
CA ALA A 115 -25.80 24.77 -0.35
C ALA A 115 -25.41 23.79 0.79
N GLU A 116 -24.12 23.47 0.88
CA GLU A 116 -23.46 23.22 2.17
C GLU A 116 -22.49 24.39 2.40
N GLY A 117 -22.96 25.44 3.11
CA GLY A 117 -22.12 26.43 3.78
C GLY A 117 -21.83 27.75 3.04
N ALA A 118 -22.62 28.79 3.32
CA ALA A 118 -22.13 30.17 3.48
C ALA A 118 -23.18 31.00 4.26
N ALA A 119 -22.72 31.52 5.41
CA ALA A 119 -23.41 32.31 6.46
C ALA A 119 -24.30 31.53 7.43
#